data_AF-U6L482-F1
#
_entry.id   AF-U6L482-F1
#
_cell.length_a   1.000
_cell.length_b   1.000
_cell.length_c   1.000
_cell.angle_alpha   90.00
_cell.angle_beta   90.00
_cell.angle_gamma   90.00
#
_symmetry.space_group_name_H-M   'P 1'
#
loop_
_entity.id
_entity.type
_entity.pdbx_description
1 polymer ?
#
loop_
_entity_poly.entity_id
_entity_poly.type
_entity_poly.pdbx_seq_one_letter_code
_entity_poly.pdbx_strand_id
1 'polypeptide(L)'
;MLLNPFNIFGIVSDSAEDLNYEQQDAATAAAAAAAEPFVDCIAEFREKVRSVSARGLRALSSIPAAAAAAAKEPSGEAESAAAGEPAAAAAAAAAKELFQELLLLEEVLRELQLRKVEEQKKEAARELERKNQAEALLKKQLEAQIEPKEYFKETQKGVYGTFDEEGIPLTFADGKEIPKSQRKNLAKLLEKHKKAHEKYHGEKKP
;
A
#
# COMPACT_ATOMS: atom_id res chain seq x y z
N MET A 1 4.37 -38.25 -43.21
CA MET A 1 3.73 -38.16 -41.89
C MET A 1 3.41 -36.69 -41.65
N LEU A 2 2.14 -36.28 -41.78
CA LEU A 2 1.74 -34.92 -41.41
C LEU A 2 1.57 -34.89 -39.89
N LEU A 3 2.36 -34.08 -39.18
CA LEU A 3 2.15 -33.84 -37.76
C LEU A 3 0.98 -32.85 -37.59
N ASN A 4 -0.01 -33.25 -36.79
CA ASN A 4 -1.15 -32.42 -36.45
C ASN A 4 -0.69 -31.20 -35.61
N PRO A 5 -1.05 -29.97 -36.00
CA PRO A 5 -0.59 -28.75 -35.34
C PRO A 5 -1.08 -28.59 -33.89
N PHE A 6 -2.08 -29.37 -33.48
CA PHE A 6 -2.65 -29.34 -32.13
C PHE A 6 -1.75 -29.96 -31.06
N ASN A 7 -0.87 -30.91 -31.43
CA ASN A 7 0.08 -31.51 -30.48
C ASN A 7 1.26 -30.57 -30.16
N ILE A 8 1.54 -29.60 -31.04
CA ILE A 8 2.67 -28.67 -30.89
C ILE A 8 2.37 -27.61 -29.82
N PHE A 9 1.09 -27.29 -29.59
CA PHE A 9 0.66 -26.33 -28.57
C PHE A 9 0.25 -26.96 -27.23
N GLY A 10 0.45 -28.28 -27.05
CA GLY A 10 0.29 -28.95 -25.76
C GLY A 10 -1.14 -28.97 -25.19
N ILE A 11 -2.17 -28.76 -26.02
CA ILE A 11 -3.58 -28.80 -25.60
C ILE A 11 -4.11 -30.23 -25.52
N VAL A 12 -3.53 -31.18 -26.26
CA VAL A 12 -3.93 -32.59 -26.27
C VAL A 12 -2.70 -33.45 -25.99
N SER A 13 -2.71 -34.15 -24.85
CA SER A 13 -1.60 -35.01 -24.42
C SER A 13 -1.86 -36.50 -24.61
N ASP A 14 -3.00 -36.89 -25.18
CA ASP A 14 -3.31 -38.31 -25.37
C ASP A 14 -3.58 -38.67 -26.83
N SER A 15 -3.08 -39.84 -27.20
CA SER A 15 -3.05 -40.31 -28.57
C SER A 15 -4.43 -40.83 -28.96
N ALA A 16 -5.01 -40.16 -29.97
CA ALA A 16 -6.08 -40.62 -30.86
C ALA A 16 -6.91 -41.82 -30.37
N GLU A 17 -8.02 -41.53 -29.69
CA GLU A 17 -9.39 -41.83 -30.10
C GLU A 17 -10.33 -41.20 -29.04
N ASP A 18 -11.53 -40.80 -29.44
CA ASP A 18 -12.54 -40.10 -28.62
C ASP A 18 -12.32 -38.58 -28.37
N LEU A 19 -12.43 -37.80 -29.45
CA LEU A 19 -13.01 -36.45 -29.36
C LEU A 19 -14.53 -36.55 -29.15
N ASN A 20 -14.96 -37.19 -28.06
CA ASN A 20 -16.34 -37.16 -27.63
C ASN A 20 -16.47 -36.17 -26.46
N TYR A 21 -16.95 -34.96 -26.76
CA TYR A 21 -17.30 -33.95 -25.75
C TYR A 21 -18.66 -34.27 -25.10
N GLU A 22 -18.87 -35.52 -24.68
CA GLU A 22 -20.03 -35.91 -23.89
C GLU A 22 -19.58 -36.86 -22.78
N GLN A 23 -18.88 -36.29 -21.80
CA GLN A 23 -18.81 -36.91 -20.48
C GLN A 23 -19.37 -35.92 -19.48
N GLN A 24 -20.71 -35.88 -19.40
CA GLN A 24 -21.42 -35.31 -18.26
C GLN A 24 -21.16 -36.22 -17.05
N ASP A 25 -20.04 -35.98 -16.39
CA ASP A 25 -19.85 -36.44 -15.03
C ASP A 25 -20.59 -35.48 -14.09
N ALA A 26 -21.38 -35.98 -13.14
CA ALA A 26 -22.22 -35.13 -12.30
C ALA A 26 -21.39 -34.10 -11.49
N ALA A 27 -20.11 -34.41 -11.23
CA ALA A 27 -19.16 -33.51 -10.60
C ALA A 27 -18.67 -32.38 -11.53
N THR A 28 -18.48 -32.63 -12.84
CA THR A 28 -18.08 -31.60 -13.80
C THR A 28 -19.26 -30.71 -14.20
N ALA A 29 -20.50 -31.24 -14.20
CA ALA A 29 -21.71 -30.44 -14.40
C ALA A 29 -21.93 -29.39 -13.29
N ALA A 30 -21.64 -29.73 -12.04
CA ALA A 30 -21.72 -28.78 -10.92
C ALA A 30 -20.63 -27.69 -11.00
N ALA A 31 -19.42 -28.04 -11.44
CA ALA A 31 -18.34 -27.08 -11.67
C ALA A 31 -18.63 -26.17 -12.88
N ALA A 32 -19.24 -26.69 -13.95
CA ALA A 32 -19.71 -25.90 -15.09
C ALA A 32 -20.80 -24.92 -14.66
N ALA A 33 -21.80 -25.38 -13.90
CA ALA A 33 -22.88 -24.53 -13.36
C ALA A 33 -22.34 -23.38 -12.46
N ALA A 34 -21.28 -23.62 -11.69
CA ALA A 34 -20.62 -22.57 -10.90
C ALA A 34 -19.79 -21.60 -11.76
N ALA A 35 -19.36 -22.02 -12.95
CA ALA A 35 -18.59 -21.23 -13.89
C ALA A 35 -19.46 -20.43 -14.89
N GLU A 36 -20.72 -20.81 -15.10
CA GLU A 36 -21.70 -20.10 -15.96
C GLU A 36 -21.67 -18.56 -15.81
N PRO A 37 -21.75 -17.97 -14.60
CA PRO A 37 -21.74 -16.50 -14.48
C PRO A 37 -20.43 -15.85 -14.95
N PHE A 38 -19.30 -16.57 -14.86
CA PHE A 38 -18.02 -16.07 -15.36
C PHE A 38 -17.91 -16.22 -16.88
N VAL A 39 -18.46 -17.31 -17.44
CA VAL A 39 -18.54 -17.52 -18.90
C VAL A 39 -19.44 -16.47 -19.53
N ASP A 40 -20.60 -16.19 -18.93
CA ASP A 40 -21.52 -15.13 -19.36
C ASP A 40 -20.85 -13.75 -19.33
N CYS A 41 -20.12 -13.43 -18.25
CA CYS A 41 -19.37 -12.17 -18.14
C CYS A 41 -18.34 -12.02 -19.29
N ILE A 42 -17.62 -13.10 -19.62
CA ILE A 42 -16.66 -13.09 -20.73
C ILE A 42 -17.38 -12.99 -22.08
N ALA A 43 -18.54 -13.64 -22.25
CA ALA A 43 -19.35 -13.54 -23.47
C ALA A 43 -19.86 -12.10 -23.69
N GLU A 44 -20.40 -11.47 -22.66
CA GLU A 44 -20.84 -10.07 -22.70
C GLU A 44 -19.68 -9.12 -23.01
N PHE A 45 -18.52 -9.32 -22.40
CA PHE A 45 -17.33 -8.53 -22.66
C PHE A 45 -16.91 -8.65 -24.13
N ARG A 46 -16.89 -9.87 -24.69
CA ARG A 46 -16.55 -10.11 -26.09
C ARG A 46 -17.53 -9.44 -27.05
N GLU A 47 -18.83 -9.45 -26.75
CA GLU A 47 -19.83 -8.74 -27.55
C GLU A 47 -19.66 -7.22 -27.46
N LYS A 48 -19.35 -6.67 -26.29
CA LYS A 48 -19.05 -5.24 -26.13
C LYS A 48 -17.86 -4.83 -27.00
N VAL A 49 -16.75 -5.57 -26.94
CA VAL A 49 -15.56 -5.33 -27.77
C VAL A 49 -15.89 -5.44 -29.27
N ARG A 50 -16.65 -6.46 -29.69
CA ARG A 50 -17.08 -6.62 -31.08
C ARG A 50 -17.94 -5.44 -31.55
N SER A 51 -18.88 -4.99 -30.72
CA SER A 51 -19.77 -3.87 -31.05
C SER A 51 -19.02 -2.54 -31.20
N VAL A 52 -18.03 -2.29 -30.34
CA VAL A 52 -17.21 -1.07 -30.38
C VAL A 52 -16.29 -1.09 -31.59
N SER A 53 -15.64 -2.23 -31.84
CA SER A 53 -14.73 -2.40 -32.99
C SER A 53 -15.47 -2.29 -34.31
N ALA A 54 -16.66 -2.92 -34.44
CA ALA A 54 -17.48 -2.82 -35.64
C ALA A 54 -17.99 -1.38 -35.89
N ARG A 55 -18.31 -0.63 -34.83
CA ARG A 55 -18.65 0.79 -34.94
C ARG A 55 -17.44 1.65 -35.35
N GLY A 56 -16.27 1.38 -34.79
CA GLY A 56 -15.02 2.06 -35.17
C GLY A 56 -14.62 1.82 -36.63
N LEU A 57 -14.72 0.57 -37.10
CA LEU A 57 -14.49 0.20 -38.51
C LEU A 57 -15.51 0.85 -39.45
N ARG A 58 -16.79 0.91 -39.06
CA ARG A 58 -17.82 1.61 -39.85
C ARG A 58 -17.57 3.10 -39.92
N ALA A 59 -17.21 3.73 -38.79
CA ALA A 59 -16.85 5.15 -38.75
C ALA A 59 -15.66 5.47 -39.65
N LEU A 60 -14.65 4.58 -39.69
CA LEU A 60 -13.50 4.72 -40.57
C LEU A 60 -13.86 4.53 -42.06
N SER A 61 -14.79 3.63 -42.36
CA SER A 61 -15.30 3.41 -43.73
C SER A 61 -16.27 4.49 -44.21
N SER A 62 -16.84 5.29 -43.30
CA SER A 62 -17.76 6.38 -43.63
C SER A 62 -17.08 7.75 -43.77
N ILE A 63 -15.77 7.85 -43.55
CA ILE A 63 -15.00 9.04 -43.90
C ILE A 63 -14.74 8.98 -45.41
N PRO A 64 -15.36 9.86 -46.23
CA PRO A 64 -15.02 9.92 -47.63
C PRO A 64 -13.54 10.31 -47.76
N ALA A 65 -12.82 9.68 -48.69
CA ALA A 65 -11.39 9.88 -48.97
C ALA A 65 -11.01 11.32 -49.45
N ALA A 66 -11.86 12.31 -49.21
CA ALA A 66 -11.73 13.70 -49.68
C ALA A 66 -11.14 14.66 -48.64
N ALA A 67 -10.88 14.23 -47.40
CA ALA A 67 -10.38 15.12 -46.33
C ALA A 67 -8.84 15.33 -46.30
N ALA A 68 -8.11 14.84 -47.30
CA ALA A 68 -6.64 14.95 -47.36
C ALA A 68 -6.10 16.14 -48.19
N ALA A 69 -6.96 17.00 -48.78
CA ALA A 69 -6.51 17.91 -49.85
C ALA A 69 -6.92 19.40 -49.74
N ALA A 70 -7.34 19.94 -48.60
CA ALA A 70 -7.74 21.35 -48.54
C ALA A 70 -7.20 22.10 -47.31
N ALA A 71 -5.91 22.43 -47.37
CA ALA A 71 -5.33 23.55 -46.61
C ALA A 71 -5.51 24.84 -47.42
N LYS A 72 -6.60 25.60 -47.16
CA LYS A 72 -6.67 27.04 -47.48
C LYS A 72 -7.76 27.73 -46.66
N GLU A 73 -7.31 28.71 -45.88
CA GLU A 73 -8.01 29.78 -45.13
C GLU A 73 -9.48 30.05 -45.52
N PRO A 74 -10.43 30.16 -44.56
CA PRO A 74 -11.77 30.65 -44.84
C PRO A 74 -11.93 32.13 -44.43
N SER A 75 -11.93 33.02 -45.42
CA SER A 75 -12.66 34.29 -45.37
C SER A 75 -14.05 34.08 -45.96
N GLY A 76 -15.10 34.55 -45.27
CA GLY A 76 -16.42 34.70 -45.87
C GLY A 76 -17.55 34.21 -44.97
N GLU A 77 -18.22 35.17 -44.34
CA GLU A 77 -19.54 35.03 -43.77
C GLU A 77 -20.52 34.53 -44.83
N ALA A 78 -21.25 33.46 -44.53
CA ALA A 78 -22.46 33.07 -45.22
C ALA A 78 -23.43 32.52 -44.17
N GLU A 79 -24.33 33.37 -43.73
CA GLU A 79 -25.58 32.96 -43.10
C GLU A 79 -26.43 32.12 -44.08
N SER A 80 -27.38 31.41 -43.49
CA SER A 80 -28.48 30.64 -44.11
C SER A 80 -28.19 29.17 -44.41
N ALA A 81 -28.57 28.29 -43.49
CA ALA A 81 -29.62 27.29 -43.77
C ALA A 81 -29.98 26.52 -42.50
N ALA A 82 -31.26 26.55 -42.14
CA ALA A 82 -31.86 25.72 -41.12
C ALA A 82 -31.73 24.24 -41.46
N ALA A 83 -31.16 23.45 -40.54
CA ALA A 83 -31.52 22.06 -40.20
C ALA A 83 -30.37 21.41 -39.41
N GLY A 84 -30.54 21.16 -38.10
CA GLY A 84 -29.58 20.35 -37.35
C GLY A 84 -29.47 20.57 -35.83
N GLU A 85 -30.47 21.14 -35.17
CA GLU A 85 -30.40 21.41 -33.72
C GLU A 85 -30.27 20.18 -32.79
N PRO A 86 -30.76 18.95 -33.09
CA PRO A 86 -30.69 17.88 -32.08
C PRO A 86 -29.30 17.22 -31.96
N ALA A 87 -28.46 17.24 -33.00
CA ALA A 87 -27.17 16.53 -33.00
C ALA A 87 -26.06 17.32 -32.30
N ALA A 88 -25.99 18.63 -32.51
CA ALA A 88 -25.03 19.50 -31.83
C ALA A 88 -25.36 19.65 -30.33
N ALA A 89 -26.65 19.73 -29.98
CA ALA A 89 -27.10 19.74 -28.59
C ALA A 89 -26.83 18.40 -27.87
N ALA A 90 -27.02 17.26 -28.55
CA ALA A 90 -26.68 15.94 -28.01
C ALA A 90 -25.17 15.75 -27.81
N ALA A 91 -24.34 16.24 -28.73
CA ALA A 91 -22.88 16.22 -28.57
C ALA A 91 -22.40 17.11 -27.41
N ALA A 92 -23.04 18.27 -27.21
CA ALA A 92 -22.76 19.15 -26.08
C ALA A 92 -23.21 18.56 -24.73
N ALA A 93 -24.31 17.78 -24.71
CA ALA A 93 -24.74 17.05 -23.52
C ALA A 93 -23.77 15.90 -23.17
N ALA A 94 -23.33 15.12 -24.15
CA ALA A 94 -22.35 14.06 -23.95
C ALA A 94 -20.99 14.58 -23.47
N ALA A 95 -20.55 15.75 -23.96
CA ALA A 95 -19.33 16.41 -23.49
C ALA A 95 -19.43 16.88 -22.03
N LYS A 96 -20.62 17.32 -21.58
CA LYS A 96 -20.87 17.70 -20.18
C LYS A 96 -20.86 16.48 -19.25
N GLU A 97 -21.43 15.36 -19.67
CA GLU A 97 -21.38 14.11 -18.90
C GLU A 97 -19.94 13.61 -18.73
N LEU A 98 -19.16 13.56 -19.82
CA LEU A 98 -17.75 13.19 -19.75
C LEU A 98 -16.94 14.14 -18.85
N PHE A 99 -17.22 15.44 -18.88
CA PHE A 99 -16.57 16.41 -18.00
C PHE A 99 -16.94 16.20 -16.53
N GLN A 100 -18.20 15.86 -16.25
CA GLN A 100 -18.67 15.55 -14.90
C GLN A 100 -18.04 14.25 -14.36
N GLU A 101 -17.90 13.21 -15.20
CA GLU A 101 -17.19 11.98 -14.86
C GLU A 101 -15.71 12.23 -14.58
N LEU A 102 -15.07 13.11 -15.37
CA LEU A 102 -13.65 13.45 -15.19
C LEU A 102 -13.40 14.19 -13.87
N LEU A 103 -14.31 15.08 -13.48
CA LEU A 103 -14.28 15.75 -12.18
C LEU A 103 -14.45 14.76 -11.02
N LEU A 104 -15.42 13.86 -11.11
CA LEU A 104 -15.63 12.79 -10.13
C LEU A 104 -14.40 11.89 -10.00
N LEU A 105 -13.78 11.52 -11.12
CA LEU A 105 -12.58 10.70 -11.12
C LEU A 105 -11.39 11.42 -10.46
N GLU A 106 -11.22 12.71 -10.71
CA GLU A 106 -10.16 13.51 -10.08
C GLU A 106 -10.36 13.61 -8.56
N GLU A 107 -11.60 13.81 -8.09
CA GLU A 107 -11.95 13.82 -6.67
C GLU A 107 -11.63 12.47 -6.01
N VAL A 108 -12.06 11.37 -6.61
CA VAL A 108 -11.77 10.01 -6.11
C VAL A 108 -10.26 9.75 -6.06
N LEU A 109 -9.49 10.20 -7.07
CA LEU A 109 -8.04 10.05 -7.07
C LEU A 109 -7.37 10.85 -5.95
N ARG A 110 -7.82 12.09 -5.70
CA ARG A 110 -7.31 12.89 -4.57
C ARG A 110 -7.61 12.24 -3.23
N GLU A 111 -8.81 11.72 -3.03
CA GLU A 111 -9.17 11.03 -1.79
C GLU A 111 -8.30 9.79 -1.56
N LEU A 112 -8.05 8.99 -2.60
CA LEU A 112 -7.16 7.83 -2.51
C LEU A 112 -5.72 8.23 -2.21
N GLN A 113 -5.23 9.33 -2.78
CA GLN A 113 -3.89 9.84 -2.48
C GLN A 113 -3.77 10.31 -1.02
N LEU A 114 -4.77 11.05 -0.52
CA LEU A 114 -4.81 11.49 0.87
C LEU A 114 -4.83 10.30 1.84
N ARG A 115 -5.69 9.30 1.58
CA ARG A 115 -5.74 8.06 2.39
C ARG A 115 -4.40 7.34 2.42
N LYS A 116 -3.73 7.18 1.27
CA LYS A 116 -2.41 6.55 1.20
C LYS A 116 -1.35 7.33 1.99
N VAL A 117 -1.36 8.66 1.92
CA VAL A 117 -0.42 9.51 2.68
C VAL A 117 -0.70 9.41 4.17
N GLU A 118 -1.96 9.37 4.60
CA GLU A 118 -2.34 9.20 6.00
C GLU A 118 -1.95 7.82 6.54
N GLU A 119 -2.18 6.75 5.77
CA GLU A 119 -1.76 5.40 6.11
C GLU A 119 -0.24 5.30 6.25
N GLN A 120 0.52 5.83 5.29
CA GLN A 120 1.99 5.86 5.36
C GLN A 120 2.50 6.65 6.57
N LYS A 121 1.89 7.80 6.89
CA LYS A 121 2.25 8.58 8.09
C LYS A 121 1.96 7.79 9.37
N LYS A 122 0.83 7.07 9.42
CA LYS A 122 0.44 6.26 10.58
C LYS A 122 1.36 5.05 10.76
N GLU A 123 1.76 4.41 9.66
CA GLU A 123 2.73 3.31 9.67
C GLU A 123 4.12 3.78 10.11
N ALA A 124 4.60 4.90 9.56
CA ALA A 124 5.87 5.49 9.97
C ALA A 124 5.88 5.88 11.45
N ALA A 125 4.79 6.46 11.96
CA ALA A 125 4.64 6.77 13.38
C ALA A 125 4.68 5.50 14.25
N ARG A 126 3.94 4.46 13.87
CA ARG A 126 3.94 3.16 14.58
C ARG A 126 5.31 2.48 14.56
N GLU A 127 6.03 2.57 13.45
CA GLU A 127 7.38 1.98 13.35
C GLU A 127 8.38 2.74 14.23
N LEU A 128 8.30 4.07 14.25
CA LEU A 128 9.12 4.91 15.11
C LEU A 128 8.83 4.63 16.60
N GLU A 129 7.55 4.51 16.97
CA GLU A 129 7.15 4.10 18.33
C GLU A 129 7.68 2.71 18.68
N ARG A 130 7.59 1.74 17.76
CA ARG A 130 8.10 0.37 17.98
C ARG A 130 9.62 0.37 18.17
N LYS A 131 10.36 1.13 17.37
CA LYS A 131 11.83 1.28 17.50
C LYS A 131 12.18 1.92 18.84
N ASN A 132 11.51 3.01 19.22
CA ASN A 132 11.72 3.66 20.51
C ASN A 132 11.41 2.74 21.69
N GLN A 133 10.34 1.94 21.61
CA GLN A 133 10.01 0.96 22.65
C GLN A 133 11.06 -0.14 22.73
N ALA A 134 11.51 -0.67 21.60
CA ALA A 134 12.57 -1.69 21.57
C ALA A 134 13.88 -1.15 22.15
N GLU A 135 14.30 0.05 21.76
CA GLU A 135 15.48 0.71 22.33
C GLU A 135 15.35 0.99 23.82
N ALA A 136 14.18 1.43 24.28
CA ALA A 136 13.92 1.66 25.70
C ALA A 136 13.97 0.35 26.51
N LEU A 137 13.48 -0.76 25.95
CA LEU A 137 13.56 -2.07 26.59
C LEU A 137 15.02 -2.57 26.63
N LEU A 138 15.76 -2.43 25.54
CA LEU A 138 17.18 -2.79 25.50
C LEU A 138 18.01 -1.97 26.49
N LYS A 139 17.77 -0.64 26.56
CA LYS A 139 18.41 0.23 27.56
C LYS A 139 18.07 -0.21 28.97
N LYS A 140 16.80 -0.50 29.29
CA LYS A 140 16.40 -1.02 30.61
C LYS A 140 17.06 -2.36 30.93
N GLN A 141 17.23 -3.25 29.96
CA GLN A 141 17.89 -4.54 30.16
C GLN A 141 19.40 -4.40 30.34
N LEU A 142 20.05 -3.49 29.61
CA LEU A 142 21.46 -3.18 29.80
C LEU A 142 21.68 -2.53 31.17
N GLU A 143 20.85 -1.55 31.53
CA GLU A 143 20.87 -0.91 32.84
C GLU A 143 20.64 -1.93 33.96
N ALA A 144 19.69 -2.85 33.82
CA ALA A 144 19.42 -3.89 34.80
C ALA A 144 20.52 -4.96 34.92
N GLN A 145 21.51 -5.00 34.01
CA GLN A 145 22.70 -5.84 34.14
C GLN A 145 23.83 -5.16 34.91
N ILE A 146 23.89 -3.83 34.90
CA ILE A 146 24.92 -3.05 35.59
C ILE A 146 24.79 -3.29 37.09
N GLU A 147 25.89 -3.55 37.79
CA GLU A 147 25.85 -3.72 39.24
C GLU A 147 25.34 -2.43 39.93
N PRO A 148 24.52 -2.53 40.99
CA PRO A 148 23.99 -1.34 41.66
C PRO A 148 25.06 -0.36 42.17
N LYS A 149 26.26 -0.85 42.52
CA LYS A 149 27.39 -0.02 42.95
C LYS A 149 28.02 0.79 41.81
N GLU A 150 27.88 0.32 40.57
CA GLU A 150 28.44 0.96 39.38
C GLU A 150 27.40 1.75 38.59
N TYR A 151 26.10 1.63 38.90
CA TYR A 151 25.00 2.26 38.18
C TYR A 151 25.23 3.75 37.88
N PHE A 152 25.60 4.54 38.89
CA PHE A 152 25.85 5.98 38.71
C PHE A 152 27.17 6.29 38.01
N LYS A 153 28.17 5.40 38.12
CA LYS A 153 29.44 5.54 37.42
C LYS A 153 29.26 5.32 35.92
N GLU A 154 28.46 4.33 35.54
CA GLU A 154 28.28 3.94 34.14
C GLU A 154 27.25 4.82 33.42
N THR A 155 26.15 5.16 34.09
CA THR A 155 25.05 5.95 33.51
C THR A 155 25.38 7.44 33.45
N GLN A 156 26.09 7.97 34.45
CA GLN A 156 26.35 9.41 34.60
C GLN A 156 27.85 9.70 34.68
N LYS A 157 28.60 9.19 33.70
CA LYS A 157 30.04 9.41 33.55
C LYS A 157 30.35 10.91 33.54
N GLY A 158 31.19 11.34 34.48
CA GLY A 158 31.66 12.73 34.58
C GLY A 158 30.72 13.71 35.28
N VAL A 159 29.59 13.26 35.85
CA VAL A 159 28.69 14.13 36.65
C VAL A 159 29.09 14.14 38.13
N TYR A 160 29.58 13.01 38.63
CA TYR A 160 29.91 12.80 40.04
C TYR A 160 31.38 12.42 40.22
N GLY A 161 31.97 12.85 41.34
CA GLY A 161 33.36 12.61 41.68
C GLY A 161 33.55 11.43 42.63
N THR A 162 33.13 11.59 43.88
CA THR A 162 33.28 10.58 44.94
C THR A 162 31.97 9.83 45.22
N PHE A 163 32.10 8.57 45.62
CA PHE A 163 30.98 7.64 45.85
C PHE A 163 31.13 6.93 47.19
N ASP A 164 30.00 6.56 47.79
CA ASP A 164 29.92 5.84 49.07
C ASP A 164 30.05 4.32 48.87
N GLU A 165 30.12 3.54 49.95
CA GLU A 165 30.21 2.07 49.93
C GLU A 165 29.03 1.41 49.20
N GLU A 166 27.88 2.07 49.23
CA GLU A 166 26.65 1.66 48.56
C GLU A 166 26.57 2.10 47.09
N GLY A 167 27.56 2.86 46.59
CA GLY A 167 27.62 3.41 45.24
C GLY A 167 26.87 4.74 45.05
N ILE A 168 26.45 5.40 46.13
CA ILE A 168 25.75 6.69 46.07
C ILE A 168 26.77 7.84 45.93
N PRO A 169 26.59 8.76 44.97
CA PRO A 169 27.43 9.95 44.84
C PRO A 169 27.45 10.82 46.11
N LEU A 170 28.64 11.24 46.55
CA LEU A 170 28.84 12.22 47.62
C LEU A 170 29.14 13.63 47.09
N THR A 171 29.92 13.73 46.01
CA THR A 171 30.34 14.99 45.41
C THR A 171 30.04 15.02 43.92
N PHE A 172 29.79 16.22 43.39
CA PHE A 172 29.77 16.47 41.96
C PHE A 172 31.18 16.43 41.37
N ALA A 173 31.30 16.40 40.04
CA ALA A 173 32.58 16.49 39.34
C ALA A 173 33.40 17.74 39.72
N ASP A 174 32.72 18.83 40.07
CA ASP A 174 33.34 20.08 40.53
C ASP A 174 33.85 20.02 41.99
N GLY A 175 33.75 18.87 42.67
CA GLY A 175 34.12 18.70 44.07
C GLY A 175 33.11 19.28 45.08
N LYS A 176 32.00 19.86 44.61
CA LYS A 176 30.92 20.36 45.49
C LYS A 176 30.16 19.18 46.11
N GLU A 177 29.85 19.30 47.40
CA GLU A 177 29.05 18.29 48.10
C GLU A 177 27.61 18.25 47.60
N ILE A 178 27.07 17.04 47.44
CA ILE A 178 25.68 16.85 47.02
C ILE A 178 24.74 17.12 48.21
N PRO A 179 23.74 18.01 48.05
CA PRO A 179 22.76 18.31 49.10
C PRO A 179 22.03 17.05 49.60
N LYS A 180 21.74 17.00 50.90
CA LYS A 180 21.03 15.87 51.54
C LYS A 180 19.72 15.47 50.84
N SER A 181 18.96 16.45 50.34
CA SER A 181 17.72 16.22 49.59
C SER A 181 17.97 15.45 48.29
N GLN A 182 18.98 15.85 47.52
CA GLN A 182 19.35 15.19 46.27
C GLN A 182 19.96 13.81 46.53
N ARG A 183 20.79 13.67 47.57
CA ARG A 183 21.36 12.38 47.97
C ARG A 183 20.27 11.36 48.31
N LYS A 184 19.19 11.79 48.97
CA LYS A 184 18.02 10.93 49.25
C LYS A 184 17.30 10.50 47.96
N ASN A 185 17.24 11.36 46.94
CA ASN A 185 16.66 11.01 45.64
C ASN A 185 17.54 10.01 44.89
N LEU A 186 18.87 10.18 44.94
CA LEU A 186 19.84 9.24 44.36
C LEU A 186 19.78 7.87 45.05
N ALA A 187 19.68 7.85 46.38
CA ALA A 187 19.50 6.61 47.15
C ALA A 187 18.23 5.86 46.71
N LYS A 188 17.09 6.56 46.58
CA LYS A 188 15.84 5.98 46.08
C LYS A 188 15.96 5.45 44.65
N LEU A 189 16.71 6.14 43.78
CA LEU A 189 16.92 5.70 42.40
C LEU A 189 17.75 4.41 42.37
N LEU A 190 18.80 4.34 43.20
CA LEU A 190 19.65 3.16 43.35
C LEU A 190 18.90 1.99 43.98
N GLU A 191 18.02 2.22 44.96
CA GLU A 191 17.12 1.16 45.49
C GLU A 191 16.16 0.60 44.43
N LYS A 192 15.62 1.45 43.55
CA LYS A 192 14.78 0.98 42.43
C LYS A 192 15.58 0.13 41.45
N HIS A 193 16.81 0.56 41.15
CA HIS A 193 17.71 -0.17 40.28
C HIS A 193 18.17 -1.50 40.89
N LYS A 194 18.52 -1.54 42.19
CA LYS A 194 18.78 -2.78 42.96
C LYS A 194 17.66 -3.79 42.79
N LYS A 195 16.40 -3.38 42.98
CA LYS A 195 15.23 -4.27 42.79
C LYS A 195 15.06 -4.73 41.34
N ALA A 196 15.40 -3.90 40.35
CA ALA A 196 15.33 -4.27 38.94
C ALA A 196 16.45 -5.27 38.56
N HIS A 197 17.66 -5.03 39.07
CA HIS A 197 18.82 -5.91 38.92
C HIS A 197 18.58 -7.28 39.57
N GLU A 198 18.08 -7.29 40.81
CA GLU A 198 17.69 -8.53 41.51
C GLU A 198 16.61 -9.32 40.76
N LYS A 199 15.60 -8.65 40.18
CA LYS A 199 14.58 -9.32 39.36
C LYS A 199 15.18 -9.92 38.09
N TYR A 200 16.04 -9.18 37.40
CA TYR A 200 16.70 -9.64 36.17
C TYR A 200 17.61 -10.86 36.42
N HIS A 201 18.38 -10.84 37.52
CA HIS A 201 19.23 -11.96 37.90
C HIS A 201 18.47 -13.12 38.56
N GLY A 202 17.35 -12.83 39.24
CA GLY A 202 16.47 -13.81 39.85
C GLY A 202 15.65 -14.60 38.82
N GLU A 203 15.14 -13.95 37.78
CA GLU A 203 14.44 -14.60 36.65
C GLU A 203 15.38 -15.44 35.78
N LYS A 204 16.70 -15.17 35.80
CA LYS A 204 17.71 -15.93 35.08
C LYS A 204 18.29 -17.12 35.86
N LYS A 205 17.85 -17.35 37.11
CA LYS A 205 18.26 -18.55 37.87
C LYS A 205 17.42 -19.74 37.36
N PRO A 206 18.05 -20.81 36.83
CA PRO A 206 17.34 -21.97 36.29
C PRO A 206 16.55 -22.73 37.35
#